data_AF-A0A6S6R5Z0-F1
#
_entry.id   AF-A0A6S6R5Z0-F1
#
_cell.length_a   1.000
_cell.length_b   1.000
_cell.length_c   1.000
_cell.angle_alpha   90.00
_cell.angle_beta   90.00
_cell.angle_gamma   90.00
#
_symmetry.space_group_name_H-M   'P 1'
#
loop_
_entity.id
_entity.type
_entity.pdbx_description
1 polymer ?
#
loop_
_entity_poly.entity_id
_entity_poly.type
_entity_poly.pdbx_seq_one_letter_code
_entity_poly.pdbx_strand_id
1 'polypeptide(L)'
;MEAYEKFMKNETKVSFDHLMPIGYTEEALYKKGSEYTLSEILDVITAYYFKNTLNKKIKNIDYSYIDCGKDGVNELALRFNGMDIYDKDDDSTLVYIIKYIDGKLSLRYYYETWARSDSTMNEYGYYQSGGSNGASNHMVDYSLIDKDGNWKFIVSIESELDMNQLAWSDELGQVPKVAEVKGISAEIELDTICFDKDDNSSEVDNKECFYTFYVYDNNGELIKDASLYTNSVYKEIFDEARVPFITPDEVSNMIAEKEEKVLATAEIKEGEEITWKTLSGNMFSDYVES
;
A
#
# COMPACT_ATOMS: atom_id res chain seq x y z
N MET A 1 -14.23 -20.14 11.46
CA MET A 1 -13.19 -20.55 12.43
C MET A 1 -12.63 -21.94 12.12
N GLU A 2 -13.43 -23.02 12.14
CA GLU A 2 -12.93 -24.39 11.89
C GLU A 2 -12.21 -24.55 10.54
N ALA A 3 -12.70 -23.93 9.46
CA ALA A 3 -12.05 -23.98 8.15
C ALA A 3 -10.63 -23.37 8.16
N TYR A 4 -10.43 -22.24 8.85
CA TYR A 4 -9.12 -21.58 8.97
C TYR A 4 -8.13 -22.46 9.74
N GLU A 5 -8.58 -23.08 10.84
CA GLU A 5 -7.74 -24.00 11.60
C GLU A 5 -7.33 -25.23 10.79
N LYS A 6 -8.27 -25.80 10.02
CA LYS A 6 -7.96 -26.90 9.09
C LYS A 6 -6.94 -26.48 8.05
N PHE A 7 -7.04 -25.26 7.52
CA PHE A 7 -6.09 -24.75 6.53
C PHE A 7 -4.70 -24.58 7.12
N MET A 8 -4.59 -23.98 8.31
CA MET A 8 -3.32 -23.83 9.04
C MET A 8 -2.70 -25.17 9.47
N LYS A 9 -3.51 -26.23 9.57
CA LYS A 9 -3.06 -27.63 9.77
C LYS A 9 -2.81 -28.39 8.46
N ASN A 10 -2.84 -27.69 7.32
CA ASN A 10 -2.66 -28.26 5.99
C ASN A 10 -3.74 -29.29 5.56
N GLU A 11 -4.92 -29.26 6.18
CA GLU A 11 -6.01 -30.24 5.98
C GLU A 11 -7.06 -29.79 4.94
N THR A 12 -7.04 -28.52 4.54
CA THR A 12 -7.92 -27.98 3.49
C THR A 12 -7.16 -26.98 2.62
N LYS A 13 -7.81 -26.49 1.56
CA LYS A 13 -7.20 -25.62 0.56
C LYS A 13 -7.82 -24.21 0.56
N VAL A 14 -7.03 -23.25 0.11
CA VAL A 14 -7.44 -21.88 -0.21
C VAL A 14 -7.50 -21.72 -1.73
N SER A 15 -8.53 -21.05 -2.22
CA SER A 15 -8.69 -20.71 -3.62
C SER A 15 -8.00 -19.42 -4.01
N PHE A 16 -7.49 -19.40 -5.23
CA PHE A 16 -6.89 -18.26 -5.90
C PHE A 16 -7.74 -17.89 -7.13
N ASP A 17 -9.03 -17.61 -6.87
CA ASP A 17 -10.01 -17.29 -7.92
C ASP A 17 -10.12 -15.78 -8.17
N HIS A 18 -9.88 -14.99 -7.12
CA HIS A 18 -10.15 -13.55 -7.08
C HIS A 18 -8.91 -12.71 -7.41
N LEU A 19 -7.74 -13.06 -6.86
CA LEU A 19 -6.51 -12.28 -7.01
C LEU A 19 -5.35 -13.15 -7.47
N MET A 20 -4.59 -12.59 -8.41
CA MET A 20 -3.35 -13.16 -8.96
C MET A 20 -2.20 -12.23 -8.59
N PRO A 21 -1.32 -12.64 -7.66
CA PRO A 21 -0.16 -11.84 -7.33
C PRO A 21 0.74 -11.65 -8.54
N ILE A 22 0.74 -10.48 -9.17
CA ILE A 22 1.75 -10.15 -10.17
C ILE A 22 2.94 -9.63 -9.37
N GLY A 23 4.02 -10.42 -9.30
CA GLY A 23 5.24 -9.96 -8.68
C GLY A 23 5.90 -8.85 -9.52
N TYR A 24 6.98 -8.26 -9.02
CA TYR A 24 7.81 -7.30 -9.77
C TYR A 24 8.28 -7.81 -11.15
N THR A 25 8.23 -9.13 -11.36
CA THR A 25 8.64 -9.80 -12.62
C THR A 25 7.50 -9.98 -13.63
N GLU A 26 6.32 -9.42 -13.39
CA GLU A 26 5.11 -9.53 -14.24
C GLU A 26 4.52 -10.94 -14.38
N GLU A 27 5.11 -11.96 -13.74
CA GLU A 27 4.53 -13.31 -13.68
C GLU A 27 3.64 -13.48 -12.44
N ALA A 28 2.46 -14.05 -12.64
CA ALA A 28 1.56 -14.37 -11.54
C ALA A 28 2.12 -15.54 -10.70
N LEU A 29 2.23 -15.38 -9.38
CA LEU A 29 2.67 -16.46 -8.47
C LEU A 29 1.78 -17.70 -8.56
N TYR A 30 0.49 -17.48 -8.78
CA TYR A 30 -0.52 -18.52 -8.79
C TYR A 30 -1.30 -18.50 -10.09
N LYS A 31 -1.90 -19.65 -10.41
CA LYS A 31 -2.80 -19.78 -11.56
C LYS A 31 -4.22 -19.43 -11.13
N LYS A 32 -4.94 -18.65 -11.93
CA LYS A 32 -6.34 -18.34 -11.62
C LYS A 32 -7.18 -19.62 -11.58
N GLY A 33 -8.00 -19.77 -10.54
CA GLY A 33 -8.85 -20.95 -10.37
C GLY A 33 -8.16 -22.13 -9.68
N SER A 34 -6.91 -21.99 -9.24
CA SER A 34 -6.22 -23.06 -8.50
C SER A 34 -6.48 -22.97 -7.01
N GLU A 35 -6.25 -24.11 -6.35
CA GLU A 35 -6.43 -24.29 -4.92
C GLU A 35 -5.19 -24.93 -4.32
N TYR A 36 -4.74 -24.39 -3.19
CA TYR A 36 -3.52 -24.86 -2.54
C TYR A 36 -3.73 -25.07 -1.04
N THR A 37 -3.11 -26.10 -0.49
CA THR A 37 -2.91 -26.23 0.95
C THR A 37 -1.79 -25.27 1.40
N LEU A 38 -1.59 -25.13 2.71
CA LEU A 38 -0.52 -24.27 3.23
C LEU A 38 0.88 -24.75 2.79
N SER A 39 1.17 -26.06 2.80
CA SER A 39 2.44 -26.59 2.29
C SER A 39 2.64 -26.29 0.80
N GLU A 40 1.61 -26.44 -0.03
CA GLU A 40 1.71 -26.11 -1.46
C GLU A 40 1.93 -24.61 -1.69
N ILE A 41 1.37 -23.74 -0.83
CA ILE A 41 1.67 -22.29 -0.83
C ILE A 41 3.14 -22.05 -0.45
N LEU A 42 3.63 -22.72 0.60
CA LEU A 42 5.03 -22.62 1.04
C LEU A 42 6.00 -23.05 -0.06
N ASP A 43 5.71 -24.12 -0.80
CA ASP A 43 6.49 -24.52 -1.97
C ASP A 43 6.57 -23.40 -3.02
N VAL A 44 5.44 -22.75 -3.33
CA VAL A 44 5.39 -21.68 -4.34
C VAL A 44 6.20 -20.46 -3.88
N ILE A 45 5.94 -19.95 -2.67
CA ILE A 45 6.60 -18.72 -2.21
C ILE A 45 8.09 -18.94 -1.93
N THR A 46 8.50 -20.11 -1.41
CA THR A 46 9.92 -20.40 -1.19
C THR A 46 10.67 -20.61 -2.50
N ALA A 47 10.04 -21.20 -3.52
CA ALA A 47 10.64 -21.33 -4.84
C ALA A 47 10.81 -19.97 -5.53
N TYR A 48 9.88 -19.04 -5.32
CA TYR A 48 9.90 -17.71 -5.93
C TYR A 48 10.87 -16.75 -5.22
N TYR A 49 10.61 -16.42 -3.94
CA TYR A 49 11.36 -15.37 -3.24
C TYR A 49 12.79 -15.82 -2.88
N PHE A 50 12.99 -17.10 -2.53
CA PHE A 50 14.30 -17.63 -2.14
C PHE A 50 15.04 -18.30 -3.31
N LYS A 51 14.68 -18.00 -4.56
CA LYS A 51 15.27 -18.63 -5.76
C LYS A 51 16.79 -18.55 -5.77
N ASN A 52 17.36 -17.44 -5.30
CA ASN A 52 18.79 -17.15 -5.31
C ASN A 52 19.47 -17.41 -3.96
N THR A 53 18.75 -17.98 -3.00
CA THR A 53 19.21 -18.15 -1.61
C THR A 53 19.48 -19.62 -1.30
N LEU A 54 20.55 -19.87 -0.55
CA LEU A 54 20.94 -21.23 -0.14
C LEU A 54 20.03 -21.75 0.99
N ASN A 55 19.63 -20.88 1.92
CA ASN A 55 18.68 -21.18 2.98
C ASN A 55 17.27 -20.75 2.55
N LYS A 56 16.48 -21.68 2.02
CA LYS A 56 15.11 -21.40 1.54
C LYS A 56 14.08 -21.51 2.66
N LYS A 57 14.39 -20.93 3.82
CA LYS A 57 13.55 -21.01 5.01
C LYS A 57 13.02 -19.65 5.39
N ILE A 58 11.73 -19.63 5.66
CA ILE A 58 11.00 -18.50 6.22
C ILE A 58 11.30 -18.48 7.73
N LYS A 59 11.49 -17.30 8.31
CA LYS A 59 11.79 -17.15 9.74
C LYS A 59 10.68 -17.73 10.61
N ASN A 60 9.44 -17.33 10.37
CA ASN A 60 8.24 -17.89 11.00
C ASN A 60 6.97 -17.50 10.23
N ILE A 61 5.86 -18.14 10.60
CA ILE A 61 4.54 -17.84 10.08
C ILE A 61 3.70 -17.34 11.26
N ASP A 62 3.14 -16.14 11.12
CA ASP A 62 2.17 -15.59 12.07
C ASP A 62 0.76 -15.62 11.48
N TYR A 63 -0.24 -15.62 12.34
CA TYR A 63 -1.63 -15.46 11.95
C TYR A 63 -2.40 -14.56 12.91
N SER A 64 -3.49 -13.99 12.41
CA SER A 64 -4.50 -13.32 13.22
C SER A 64 -5.89 -13.49 12.63
N TYR A 65 -6.90 -13.23 13.44
CA TYR A 65 -8.28 -13.12 12.98
C TYR A 65 -8.65 -11.65 13.01
N ILE A 66 -9.02 -11.11 11.86
CA ILE A 66 -9.39 -9.70 11.66
C ILE A 66 -10.83 -9.62 11.19
N ASP A 67 -11.48 -8.47 11.28
CA ASP A 67 -12.89 -8.25 10.94
C ASP A 67 -13.00 -7.15 9.87
N CYS A 68 -12.65 -7.49 8.62
CA CYS A 68 -12.63 -6.52 7.54
C CYS A 68 -13.99 -5.84 7.38
N GLY A 69 -14.02 -4.50 7.36
CA GLY A 69 -15.27 -3.73 7.29
C GLY A 69 -16.15 -3.80 8.54
N LYS A 70 -15.66 -4.40 9.64
CA LYS A 70 -16.30 -4.43 10.96
C LYS A 70 -17.72 -5.04 10.92
N ASP A 71 -17.87 -6.18 10.25
CA ASP A 71 -19.16 -6.86 10.08
C ASP A 71 -19.38 -8.00 11.11
N GLY A 72 -18.38 -8.27 11.95
CA GLY A 72 -18.35 -9.34 12.94
C GLY A 72 -18.00 -10.71 12.37
N VAL A 73 -17.57 -10.79 11.11
CA VAL A 73 -17.25 -12.05 10.41
C VAL A 73 -15.77 -12.13 10.08
N ASN A 74 -15.02 -12.77 10.98
CA ASN A 74 -13.57 -12.76 10.85
C ASN A 74 -13.00 -13.39 9.55
N GLU A 75 -12.02 -12.72 8.98
CA GLU A 75 -11.02 -13.23 8.05
C GLU A 75 -9.82 -13.83 8.80
N LEU A 76 -9.03 -14.62 8.07
CA LEU A 76 -7.69 -15.04 8.50
C LEU A 76 -6.66 -14.15 7.81
N ALA A 77 -5.88 -13.41 8.60
CA ALA A 77 -4.63 -12.80 8.14
C ALA A 77 -3.48 -13.78 8.43
N LEU A 78 -2.66 -14.07 7.42
CA LEU A 78 -1.50 -14.95 7.52
C LEU A 78 -0.26 -14.21 7.05
N ARG A 79 0.76 -14.09 7.89
CA ARG A 79 2.00 -13.36 7.61
C ARG A 79 3.19 -14.32 7.58
N PHE A 80 3.94 -14.28 6.49
CA PHE A 80 5.20 -14.99 6.33
C PHE A 80 6.34 -14.00 6.58
N ASN A 81 7.15 -14.23 7.62
CA ASN A 81 8.18 -13.31 8.07
C ASN A 81 9.59 -13.75 7.61
N GLY A 82 10.46 -12.78 7.31
CA GLY A 82 11.83 -13.07 6.86
C GLY A 82 11.84 -13.67 5.47
N MET A 83 11.14 -13.00 4.55
CA MET A 83 11.14 -13.31 3.13
C MET A 83 12.38 -12.67 2.48
N ASP A 84 12.78 -13.09 1.29
CA ASP A 84 13.87 -12.45 0.53
C ASP A 84 13.29 -11.58 -0.59
N ILE A 85 12.42 -10.62 -0.25
CA ILE A 85 11.71 -9.80 -1.26
C ILE A 85 12.63 -8.74 -1.86
N TYR A 86 13.41 -8.04 -1.05
CA TYR A 86 14.25 -6.93 -1.51
C TYR A 86 15.73 -7.33 -1.62
N ASP A 87 16.27 -7.98 -0.60
CA ASP A 87 17.61 -8.55 -0.59
C ASP A 87 17.61 -9.89 0.14
N LYS A 88 18.70 -10.63 -0.01
CA LYS A 88 18.90 -11.91 0.66
C LYS A 88 18.99 -11.72 2.18
N ASP A 89 18.30 -12.59 2.91
CA ASP A 89 18.23 -12.64 4.37
C ASP A 89 17.65 -11.34 4.98
N ASP A 90 16.76 -10.65 4.27
CA ASP A 90 16.08 -9.44 4.76
C ASP A 90 14.87 -9.77 5.68
N ASP A 91 14.27 -8.74 6.29
CA ASP A 91 13.13 -8.88 7.20
C ASP A 91 11.77 -8.60 6.53
N SER A 92 11.73 -8.66 5.20
CA SER A 92 10.50 -8.47 4.43
C SER A 92 9.43 -9.49 4.81
N THR A 93 8.18 -9.10 4.61
CA THR A 93 7.03 -9.96 4.92
C THR A 93 6.03 -9.99 3.79
N LEU A 94 5.36 -11.14 3.66
CA LEU A 94 4.24 -11.37 2.76
C LEU A 94 3.01 -11.64 3.61
N VAL A 95 1.90 -10.92 3.37
CA VAL A 95 0.67 -11.06 4.14
C VAL A 95 -0.48 -11.47 3.23
N TYR A 96 -1.21 -12.52 3.59
CA TYR A 96 -2.41 -13.02 2.91
C TYR A 96 -3.64 -12.78 3.75
N ILE A 97 -4.69 -12.24 3.12
CA ILE A 97 -6.01 -12.05 3.72
C ILE A 97 -6.97 -13.06 3.10
N ILE A 98 -7.47 -13.98 3.92
CA ILE A 98 -8.26 -15.14 3.49
C ILE A 98 -9.64 -15.07 4.13
N LYS A 99 -10.69 -15.13 3.31
CA LYS A 99 -12.09 -15.16 3.78
C LYS A 99 -12.74 -16.50 3.45
N TYR A 100 -13.56 -16.99 4.37
CA TYR A 100 -14.47 -18.10 4.10
C TYR A 100 -15.78 -17.56 3.52
N ILE A 101 -16.02 -17.80 2.23
CA ILE A 101 -17.18 -17.31 1.50
C ILE A 101 -17.71 -18.43 0.59
N ASP A 102 -19.03 -18.56 0.49
CA ASP A 102 -19.72 -19.57 -0.33
C ASP A 102 -19.23 -21.02 -0.11
N GLY A 103 -18.90 -21.35 1.14
CA GLY A 103 -18.46 -22.68 1.52
C GLY A 103 -16.96 -22.97 1.30
N LYS A 104 -16.18 -21.99 0.83
CA LYS A 104 -14.78 -22.13 0.43
C LYS A 104 -13.89 -21.07 1.07
N LEU A 105 -12.64 -21.41 1.34
CA LEU A 105 -11.61 -20.41 1.67
C LEU A 105 -11.10 -19.78 0.37
N SER A 106 -11.05 -18.45 0.31
CA SER A 106 -10.52 -17.71 -0.83
C SER A 106 -9.50 -16.69 -0.36
N LEU A 107 -8.37 -16.59 -1.07
CA LEU A 107 -7.50 -15.42 -0.95
C LEU A 107 -8.28 -14.21 -1.47
N ARG A 108 -8.31 -13.14 -0.67
CA ARG A 108 -9.08 -11.92 -0.91
C ARG A 108 -8.21 -10.69 -1.11
N TYR A 109 -7.05 -10.68 -0.47
CA TYR A 109 -6.00 -9.68 -0.67
C TYR A 109 -4.64 -10.25 -0.30
N TYR A 110 -3.58 -9.69 -0.83
CA TYR A 110 -2.22 -9.91 -0.34
C TYR A 110 -1.40 -8.63 -0.50
N TYR A 111 -0.38 -8.48 0.33
CA TYR A 111 0.59 -7.40 0.19
C TYR A 111 1.95 -7.80 0.72
N GLU A 112 2.97 -7.05 0.31
CA GLU A 112 4.36 -7.21 0.69
C GLU A 112 4.82 -5.97 1.47
N THR A 113 5.73 -6.15 2.41
CA THR A 113 6.50 -5.05 3.04
C THR A 113 7.98 -5.40 2.97
N TRP A 114 8.82 -4.42 2.63
CA TRP A 114 10.27 -4.57 2.43
C TRP A 114 10.98 -3.21 2.52
N ALA A 115 12.31 -3.18 2.47
CA ALA A 115 13.14 -2.03 2.86
C ALA A 115 12.86 -0.66 2.20
N ARG A 116 12.11 -0.57 1.10
CA ARG A 116 11.65 0.71 0.51
C ARG A 116 10.14 0.78 0.23
N SER A 117 9.38 -0.19 0.71
CA SER A 117 7.93 -0.23 0.60
C SER A 117 7.36 -0.79 1.89
N ASP A 118 6.77 0.07 2.71
CA ASP A 118 6.12 -0.33 3.94
C ASP A 118 4.61 -0.43 3.74
N SER A 119 4.03 -1.54 4.16
CA SER A 119 2.60 -1.80 4.04
C SER A 119 2.04 -2.26 5.37
N THR A 120 0.98 -1.59 5.81
CA THR A 120 0.29 -1.90 7.06
C THR A 120 -1.21 -2.03 6.84
N MET A 121 -1.83 -2.82 7.71
CA MET A 121 -3.27 -2.99 7.74
C MET A 121 -3.72 -3.16 9.18
N ASN A 122 -4.84 -2.54 9.54
CA ASN A 122 -5.42 -2.69 10.87
C ASN A 122 -6.42 -3.86 10.94
N GLU A 123 -7.00 -4.10 12.13
CA GLU A 123 -7.95 -5.18 12.37
C GLU A 123 -9.26 -5.08 11.56
N TYR A 124 -9.58 -3.92 10.98
CA TYR A 124 -10.78 -3.70 10.18
C TYR A 124 -10.51 -3.62 8.67
N GLY A 125 -9.28 -3.95 8.24
CA GLY A 125 -8.92 -4.01 6.83
C GLY A 125 -8.60 -2.66 6.18
N TYR A 126 -8.46 -1.59 6.98
CA TYR A 126 -7.93 -0.31 6.47
C TYR A 126 -6.43 -0.48 6.21
N TYR A 127 -6.03 -0.23 4.96
CA TYR A 127 -4.70 -0.53 4.44
C TYR A 127 -4.00 0.74 3.99
N GLN A 128 -2.73 0.84 4.35
CA GLN A 128 -1.82 1.89 3.93
C GLN A 128 -0.56 1.25 3.35
N SER A 129 -0.12 1.72 2.18
CA SER A 129 1.17 1.36 1.60
C SER A 129 1.96 2.62 1.30
N GLY A 130 3.15 2.74 1.86
CA GLY A 130 4.07 3.83 1.57
C GLY A 130 5.37 3.32 0.97
N GLY A 131 6.07 4.15 0.22
CA GLY A 131 7.38 3.80 -0.32
C GLY A 131 8.23 4.99 -0.71
N SER A 132 9.52 4.73 -0.92
CA SER A 132 10.46 5.72 -1.44
C SER A 132 10.78 5.40 -2.89
N ASN A 133 10.47 6.34 -3.79
CA ASN A 133 10.87 6.30 -5.20
C ASN A 133 12.22 6.99 -5.42
N GLY A 134 12.63 7.86 -4.51
CA GLY A 134 13.91 8.56 -4.56
C GLY A 134 14.29 9.18 -3.21
N ALA A 135 15.35 9.99 -3.21
CA ALA A 135 15.82 10.66 -2.00
C ALA A 135 14.83 11.72 -1.47
N SER A 136 14.04 12.32 -2.36
CA SER A 136 13.05 13.36 -2.06
C SER A 136 11.64 12.99 -2.51
N ASN A 137 11.46 11.84 -3.16
CA ASN A 137 10.18 11.41 -3.71
C ASN A 137 9.64 10.19 -2.96
N HIS A 138 8.43 10.33 -2.45
CA HIS A 138 7.72 9.35 -1.65
C HIS A 138 6.31 9.16 -2.17
N MET A 139 5.73 7.98 -1.98
CA MET A 139 4.34 7.73 -2.34
C MET A 139 3.63 7.05 -1.17
N VAL A 140 2.35 7.37 -0.98
CA VAL A 140 1.46 6.66 -0.07
C VAL A 140 0.11 6.38 -0.74
N ASP A 141 -0.32 5.13 -0.66
CA ASP A 141 -1.63 4.64 -1.09
C ASP A 141 -2.47 4.31 0.14
N TYR A 142 -3.74 4.71 0.11
CA TYR A 142 -4.76 4.31 1.08
C TYR A 142 -5.84 3.49 0.40
N SER A 143 -6.29 2.44 1.07
CA SER A 143 -7.38 1.59 0.59
C SER A 143 -8.08 0.86 1.74
N LEU A 144 -9.19 0.19 1.42
CA LEU A 144 -9.95 -0.63 2.37
C LEU A 144 -10.21 -2.01 1.76
N ILE A 145 -10.02 -3.07 2.54
CA ILE A 145 -10.61 -4.38 2.23
C ILE A 145 -11.98 -4.40 2.89
N ASP A 146 -13.04 -4.41 2.09
CA ASP A 146 -14.41 -4.38 2.60
C ASP A 146 -14.83 -5.71 3.24
N LYS A 147 -16.01 -5.70 3.87
CA LYS A 147 -16.64 -6.89 4.49
C LYS A 147 -16.84 -8.08 3.56
N ASP A 148 -16.86 -7.86 2.25
CA ASP A 148 -17.01 -8.91 1.24
C ASP A 148 -15.63 -9.40 0.75
N GLY A 149 -14.55 -8.86 1.31
CA GLY A 149 -13.16 -9.14 0.97
C GLY A 149 -12.76 -8.52 -0.37
N ASN A 150 -13.38 -7.42 -0.81
CA ASN A 150 -12.95 -6.70 -2.00
C ASN A 150 -12.06 -5.53 -1.62
N TRP A 151 -10.98 -5.35 -2.39
CA TRP A 151 -10.14 -4.16 -2.28
C TRP A 151 -10.84 -2.92 -2.84
N LYS A 152 -10.76 -1.81 -2.12
CA LYS A 152 -11.35 -0.52 -2.45
C LYS A 152 -10.28 0.56 -2.37
N PHE A 153 -9.82 1.02 -3.53
CA PHE A 153 -8.92 2.16 -3.60
C PHE A 153 -9.56 3.43 -3.02
N ILE A 154 -8.80 4.18 -2.23
CA ILE A 154 -9.20 5.49 -1.74
C ILE A 154 -8.40 6.55 -2.48
N VAL A 155 -7.08 6.60 -2.28
CA VAL A 155 -6.23 7.65 -2.85
C VAL A 155 -4.78 7.20 -2.93
N SER A 156 -4.04 7.74 -3.89
CA SER A 156 -2.59 7.70 -3.97
C SER A 156 -2.07 9.13 -3.90
N ILE A 157 -1.04 9.36 -3.11
CA ILE A 157 -0.38 10.65 -2.92
C ILE A 157 1.11 10.44 -3.15
N GLU A 158 1.66 11.09 -4.17
CA GLU A 158 3.10 11.15 -4.42
C GLU A 158 3.61 12.54 -4.00
N SER A 159 4.54 12.56 -3.06
CA SER A 159 5.13 13.77 -2.48
C SER A 159 6.56 13.95 -2.98
N GLU A 160 6.84 15.08 -3.63
CA GLU A 160 8.18 15.52 -4.02
C GLU A 160 8.64 16.66 -3.11
N LEU A 161 9.63 16.37 -2.26
CA LEU A 161 10.20 17.29 -1.28
C LEU A 161 11.24 18.25 -1.89
N ASP A 162 11.83 17.90 -3.04
CA ASP A 162 12.74 18.76 -3.78
C ASP A 162 12.07 19.20 -5.09
N MET A 163 11.45 20.39 -5.05
CA MET A 163 10.80 21.02 -6.20
C MET A 163 11.70 21.08 -7.47
N ASN A 164 13.03 21.04 -7.34
CA ASN A 164 13.91 21.02 -8.51
C ASN A 164 13.82 19.70 -9.31
N GLN A 165 13.43 18.59 -8.68
CA GLN A 165 13.20 17.32 -9.37
C GLN A 165 12.05 17.41 -10.37
N LEU A 166 11.11 18.34 -10.15
CA LEU A 166 9.99 18.58 -11.07
C LEU A 166 10.45 19.12 -12.44
N ALA A 167 11.67 19.62 -12.58
CA ALA A 167 12.19 20.16 -13.84
C ALA A 167 12.18 19.15 -15.01
N TRP A 168 12.11 17.86 -14.70
CA TRP A 168 12.04 16.76 -15.67
C TRP A 168 10.61 16.36 -16.05
N SER A 169 9.59 16.90 -15.37
CA SER A 169 8.18 16.69 -15.69
C SER A 169 7.74 17.63 -16.81
N ASP A 170 7.05 17.09 -17.81
CA ASP A 170 6.46 17.89 -18.89
C ASP A 170 5.37 18.85 -18.37
N GLU A 171 4.62 18.42 -17.36
CA GLU A 171 3.53 19.20 -16.75
C GLU A 171 4.03 20.16 -15.67
N LEU A 172 4.95 19.71 -14.81
CA LEU A 172 5.35 20.44 -13.60
C LEU A 172 6.66 21.21 -13.75
N GLY A 173 7.41 21.01 -14.84
CA GLY A 173 8.77 21.55 -15.01
C GLY A 173 8.89 23.06 -15.16
N GLN A 174 7.77 23.80 -15.19
CA GLN A 174 7.79 25.27 -15.10
C GLN A 174 7.78 25.80 -13.67
N VAL A 175 7.27 25.02 -12.69
CA VAL A 175 7.18 25.42 -11.28
C VAL A 175 8.56 25.83 -10.72
N PRO A 176 9.63 25.00 -10.79
CA PRO A 176 10.94 25.38 -10.26
C PRO A 176 11.54 26.60 -10.98
N LYS A 177 11.28 26.78 -12.27
CA LYS A 177 11.80 27.93 -13.06
C LYS A 177 11.18 29.25 -12.62
N VAL A 178 9.87 29.27 -12.39
CA VAL A 178 9.17 30.47 -11.92
C VAL A 178 9.57 30.78 -10.48
N ALA A 179 9.70 29.77 -9.63
CA ALA A 179 10.16 29.94 -8.25
C ALA A 179 11.57 30.57 -8.18
N GLU A 180 12.50 30.10 -9.02
CA GLU A 180 13.86 30.65 -9.12
C GLU A 180 13.82 32.14 -9.52
N VAL A 181 13.04 32.50 -10.55
CA VAL A 181 12.90 33.89 -11.01
C VAL A 181 12.33 34.81 -9.92
N LYS A 182 11.43 34.30 -9.08
CA LYS A 182 10.85 35.02 -7.95
C LYS A 182 11.76 35.02 -6.70
N GLY A 183 12.93 34.39 -6.77
CA GLY A 183 13.91 34.36 -5.69
C GLY A 183 13.47 33.51 -4.49
N ILE A 184 12.63 32.50 -4.72
CA ILE A 184 12.16 31.61 -3.68
C ILE A 184 13.21 30.53 -3.42
N SER A 185 13.69 30.48 -2.17
CA SER A 185 14.62 29.47 -1.67
C SER A 185 14.00 28.56 -0.61
N ALA A 186 12.71 28.73 -0.32
CA ALA A 186 12.00 27.90 0.65
C ALA A 186 11.82 26.48 0.09
N GLU A 187 11.83 25.50 0.98
CA GLU A 187 11.50 24.12 0.63
C GLU A 187 9.99 24.06 0.37
N ILE A 188 9.64 23.68 -0.86
CA ILE A 188 8.27 23.49 -1.31
C ILE A 188 8.12 22.01 -1.61
N GLU A 189 7.23 21.37 -0.86
CA GLU A 189 6.77 20.02 -1.17
C GLU A 189 5.57 20.12 -2.11
N LEU A 190 5.56 19.27 -3.14
CA LEU A 190 4.43 19.13 -4.04
C LEU A 190 3.84 17.73 -3.89
N ASP A 191 2.53 17.67 -3.63
CA ASP A 191 1.78 16.42 -3.70
C ASP A 191 1.07 16.31 -5.06
N THR A 192 1.20 15.15 -5.69
CA THR A 192 0.37 14.67 -6.80
C THR A 192 -0.62 13.65 -6.26
N ILE A 193 -1.91 13.95 -6.35
CA ILE A 193 -3.00 13.17 -5.74
C ILE A 193 -3.85 12.55 -6.83
N CYS A 194 -4.03 11.24 -6.80
CA CYS A 194 -4.88 10.53 -7.76
C CYS A 194 -5.91 9.66 -7.03
N PHE A 195 -7.19 9.82 -7.38
CA PHE A 195 -8.33 9.11 -6.76
C PHE A 195 -8.82 7.89 -7.54
N ASP A 196 -8.23 7.65 -8.71
CA ASP A 196 -8.52 6.51 -9.58
C ASP A 196 -7.23 5.72 -9.87
N LYS A 197 -7.25 4.43 -9.52
CA LYS A 197 -6.21 3.47 -9.86
C LYS A 197 -6.85 2.38 -10.71
N ASP A 198 -6.53 2.37 -12.02
CA ASP A 198 -6.82 1.22 -12.87
C ASP A 198 -5.61 0.29 -12.82
N ASP A 199 -5.76 -0.84 -12.14
CA ASP A 199 -4.72 -1.88 -12.03
C ASP A 199 -4.51 -2.62 -13.36
N ASN A 200 -5.32 -2.39 -14.40
CA ASN A 200 -5.18 -3.01 -15.72
C ASN A 200 -4.56 -2.08 -16.79
N SER A 201 -4.31 -0.81 -16.50
CA SER A 201 -3.77 0.11 -17.50
C SER A 201 -2.26 0.29 -17.31
N SER A 202 -1.47 -0.21 -18.28
CA SER A 202 -0.07 0.21 -18.49
C SER A 202 0.06 1.68 -18.92
N GLU A 203 -1.06 2.38 -19.08
CA GLU A 203 -1.12 3.79 -19.42
C GLU A 203 -1.13 4.63 -18.15
N VAL A 204 0.06 5.08 -17.74
CA VAL A 204 0.25 6.11 -16.70
C VAL A 204 -0.33 7.47 -17.16
N ASP A 205 -0.65 7.62 -18.45
CA ASP A 205 -0.81 8.91 -19.13
C ASP A 205 -2.22 9.55 -19.09
N ASN A 206 -3.24 8.93 -18.48
CA ASN A 206 -4.62 9.47 -18.49
C ASN A 206 -5.34 9.43 -17.12
N LYS A 207 -4.60 9.46 -16.01
CA LYS A 207 -5.22 9.55 -14.68
C LYS A 207 -5.47 11.03 -14.34
N GLU A 208 -6.71 11.35 -13.97
CA GLU A 208 -7.00 12.67 -13.41
C GLU A 208 -6.28 12.77 -12.06
N CYS A 209 -5.29 13.64 -12.00
CA CYS A 209 -4.56 13.93 -10.78
C CYS A 209 -4.71 15.40 -10.41
N PHE A 210 -4.63 15.65 -9.12
CA PHE A 210 -4.74 16.95 -8.49
C PHE A 210 -3.40 17.30 -7.85
N TYR A 211 -3.11 18.59 -7.74
CA TYR A 211 -1.90 19.07 -7.11
C TYR A 211 -2.23 19.89 -5.87
N THR A 212 -1.48 19.70 -4.79
CA THR A 212 -1.37 20.69 -3.69
C THR A 212 0.10 20.89 -3.36
N PHE A 213 0.41 21.93 -2.61
CA PHE A 213 1.76 22.20 -2.16
C PHE A 213 1.80 22.58 -0.69
N TYR A 214 2.96 22.36 -0.08
CA TYR A 214 3.26 22.76 1.28
C TYR A 214 4.56 23.54 1.30
N VAL A 215 4.64 24.54 2.18
CA VAL A 215 5.82 25.40 2.31
C VAL A 215 6.39 25.22 3.70
N TYR A 216 7.69 25.00 3.76
CA TYR A 216 8.43 24.86 5.00
C TYR A 216 9.27 26.10 5.28
N ASP A 217 9.42 26.43 6.57
CA ASP A 217 10.34 27.49 6.99
C ASP A 217 11.79 27.00 6.94
N ASN A 218 12.75 27.88 7.25
CA ASN A 218 14.18 27.55 7.21
C ASN A 218 14.61 26.52 8.27
N ASN A 219 13.74 26.14 9.19
CA ASN A 219 13.97 25.09 10.18
C ASN A 219 13.34 23.75 9.76
N GLY A 220 12.69 23.69 8.59
CA GLY A 220 11.95 22.52 8.12
C GLY A 220 10.56 22.38 8.76
N GLU A 221 10.01 23.45 9.34
CA GLU A 221 8.67 23.42 9.95
C GLU A 221 7.60 23.85 8.96
N LEU A 222 6.50 23.09 8.90
CA LEU A 222 5.39 23.38 7.99
C LEU A 222 4.71 24.73 8.33
N ILE A 223 4.65 25.61 7.34
CA ILE A 223 3.94 26.89 7.46
C ILE A 223 2.44 26.67 7.27
N LYS A 224 1.68 26.70 8.36
CA LYS A 224 0.22 26.55 8.37
C LYS A 224 -0.48 27.89 8.18
N ASP A 225 -0.43 28.45 6.97
CA ASP A 225 -1.10 29.70 6.61
C ASP A 225 -1.94 29.55 5.33
N ALA A 226 -3.26 29.67 5.45
CA ALA A 226 -4.19 29.59 4.32
C ALA A 226 -3.97 30.71 3.27
N SER A 227 -3.30 31.82 3.63
CA SER A 227 -2.98 32.89 2.70
C SER A 227 -2.02 32.44 1.59
N LEU A 228 -1.24 31.37 1.83
CA LEU A 228 -0.34 30.75 0.85
C LEU A 228 -1.07 30.38 -0.45
N TYR A 229 -2.33 29.96 -0.35
CA TYR A 229 -3.13 29.47 -1.48
C TYR A 229 -3.99 30.54 -2.15
N THR A 230 -4.07 31.75 -1.59
CA THR A 230 -5.01 32.79 -2.04
C THR A 230 -4.33 34.10 -2.45
N ASN A 231 -3.32 34.54 -1.69
CA ASN A 231 -2.62 35.80 -1.96
C ASN A 231 -1.17 35.72 -1.45
N SER A 232 -0.35 34.97 -2.18
CA SER A 232 1.05 34.78 -1.85
C SER A 232 1.90 34.67 -3.11
N VAL A 233 3.21 34.86 -2.93
CA VAL A 233 4.19 34.59 -3.99
C VAL A 233 4.15 33.12 -4.45
N TYR A 234 3.79 32.19 -3.57
CA TYR A 234 3.66 30.77 -3.90
C TYR A 234 2.49 30.53 -4.85
N LYS A 235 1.33 31.13 -4.58
CA LYS A 235 0.20 31.09 -5.52
C LYS A 235 0.60 31.62 -6.90
N GLU A 236 1.31 32.74 -6.95
CA GLU A 236 1.77 33.32 -8.21
C GLU A 236 2.72 32.38 -8.98
N ILE A 237 3.55 31.59 -8.29
CA ILE A 237 4.41 30.59 -8.93
C ILE A 237 3.58 29.58 -9.71
N PHE A 238 2.57 28.99 -9.07
CA PHE A 238 1.71 27.98 -9.69
C PHE A 238 0.84 28.58 -10.81
N ASP A 239 0.28 29.78 -10.60
CA ASP A 239 -0.50 30.49 -11.62
C ASP A 239 0.34 30.78 -12.88
N GLU A 240 1.56 31.29 -12.73
CA GLU A 240 2.48 31.59 -13.84
C GLU A 240 3.03 30.33 -14.51
N ALA A 241 3.27 29.26 -13.72
CA ALA A 241 3.64 27.94 -14.22
C ALA A 241 2.49 27.22 -14.93
N ARG A 242 1.25 27.74 -14.80
CA ARG A 242 0.01 27.16 -15.34
C ARG A 242 -0.31 25.78 -14.79
N VAL A 243 0.07 25.53 -13.54
CA VAL A 243 -0.25 24.30 -12.81
C VAL A 243 -1.42 24.59 -11.88
N PRO A 244 -2.64 24.11 -12.19
CA PRO A 244 -3.77 24.28 -11.27
C PRO A 244 -3.51 23.48 -10.01
N PHE A 245 -3.85 24.05 -8.86
CA PHE A 245 -3.75 23.36 -7.57
C PHE A 245 -5.05 23.50 -6.78
N ILE A 246 -5.25 22.58 -5.85
CA ILE A 246 -6.28 22.62 -4.81
C ILE A 246 -5.62 22.83 -3.45
N THR A 247 -6.39 23.30 -2.48
CA THR A 247 -5.93 23.50 -1.11
C THR A 247 -5.80 22.17 -0.35
N PRO A 248 -4.99 22.10 0.73
CA PRO A 248 -4.94 20.92 1.59
C PRO A 248 -6.30 20.54 2.20
N ASP A 249 -7.15 21.53 2.47
CA ASP A 249 -8.52 21.30 2.95
C ASP A 249 -9.39 20.63 1.87
N GLU A 250 -9.26 21.06 0.60
CA GLU A 250 -9.94 20.40 -0.53
C GLU A 250 -9.47 18.96 -0.72
N VAL A 251 -8.15 18.70 -0.64
CA VAL A 251 -7.60 17.33 -0.67
C VAL A 251 -8.22 16.49 0.45
N SER A 252 -8.20 17.00 1.68
CA SER A 252 -8.76 16.30 2.85
C SER A 252 -10.25 15.99 2.68
N ASN A 253 -11.03 16.94 2.14
CA ASN A 253 -12.45 16.74 1.86
C ASN A 253 -12.67 15.68 0.77
N MET A 254 -11.89 15.69 -0.31
CA MET A 254 -12.00 14.70 -1.38
C MET A 254 -11.65 13.28 -0.91
N ILE A 255 -10.62 13.15 -0.06
CA ILE A 255 -10.28 11.88 0.61
C ILE A 255 -11.43 11.42 1.48
N ALA A 256 -11.97 12.30 2.34
CA ALA A 256 -13.10 11.96 3.21
C ALA A 256 -14.36 11.53 2.42
N GLU A 257 -14.66 12.20 1.31
CA GLU A 257 -15.76 11.79 0.42
C GLU A 257 -15.54 10.41 -0.19
N LYS A 258 -14.30 10.07 -0.56
CA LYS A 258 -13.98 8.75 -1.10
C LYS A 258 -14.04 7.68 -0.01
N GLU A 259 -13.53 7.97 1.18
CA GLU A 259 -13.65 7.13 2.38
C GLU A 259 -15.10 6.81 2.70
N GLU A 260 -15.99 7.82 2.69
CA GLU A 260 -17.43 7.62 2.91
C GLU A 260 -18.04 6.69 1.84
N LYS A 261 -17.70 6.88 0.57
CA LYS A 261 -18.19 6.03 -0.54
C LYS A 261 -17.76 4.57 -0.41
N VAL A 262 -16.58 4.31 0.15
CA VAL A 262 -16.09 2.94 0.39
C VAL A 262 -16.43 2.42 1.79
N LEU A 263 -17.15 3.20 2.60
CA LEU A 263 -17.55 2.89 3.97
C LEU A 263 -16.37 2.77 4.96
N ALA A 264 -15.27 3.47 4.72
CA ALA A 264 -14.14 3.59 5.66
C ALA A 264 -14.50 4.60 6.77
N THR A 265 -15.28 4.16 7.75
CA THR A 265 -15.66 5.00 8.90
C THR A 265 -14.45 5.36 9.76
N ALA A 266 -14.57 6.41 10.59
CA ALA A 266 -13.51 6.78 11.54
C ALA A 266 -13.11 5.59 12.45
N GLU A 267 -14.09 4.79 12.89
CA GLU A 267 -13.83 3.61 13.72
C GLU A 267 -13.07 2.52 12.96
N ILE A 268 -13.34 2.33 11.66
CA ILE A 268 -12.57 1.41 10.81
C ILE A 268 -11.15 1.92 10.61
N LYS A 269 -10.96 3.23 10.39
CA LYS A 269 -9.64 3.85 10.18
C LYS A 269 -8.76 3.80 11.43
N GLU A 270 -9.37 4.04 12.59
CA GLU A 270 -8.72 4.06 13.90
C GLU A 270 -8.64 2.67 14.56
N GLY A 271 -8.96 1.61 13.82
CA GLY A 271 -8.84 0.23 14.29
C GLY A 271 -7.44 -0.11 14.79
N GLU A 272 -7.34 -1.05 15.73
CA GLU A 272 -6.07 -1.44 16.32
C GLU A 272 -5.16 -2.14 15.30
N GLU A 273 -3.84 -2.04 15.52
CA GLU A 273 -2.87 -2.84 14.78
C GLU A 273 -3.15 -4.34 14.96
N ILE A 274 -2.92 -5.12 13.91
CA ILE A 274 -3.14 -6.56 13.97
C ILE A 274 -2.24 -7.18 15.03
N THR A 275 -2.87 -7.81 16.03
CA THR A 275 -2.15 -8.61 17.02
C THR A 275 -1.86 -9.99 16.45
N TRP A 276 -0.57 -10.30 16.27
CA TRP A 276 -0.10 -11.52 15.63
C TRP A 276 0.14 -12.66 16.63
N LYS A 277 -0.16 -13.90 16.21
CA LYS A 277 0.19 -15.14 16.91
C LYS A 277 1.05 -16.01 16.01
N THR A 278 2.17 -16.49 16.53
CA THR A 278 3.02 -17.41 15.77
C THR A 278 2.39 -18.79 15.66
N LEU A 279 2.29 -19.29 14.43
CA LEU A 279 1.85 -20.63 14.11
C LEU A 279 2.94 -21.63 14.50
N SER A 280 2.57 -22.76 15.11
CA SER A 280 3.54 -23.78 15.51
C SER A 280 4.24 -24.38 14.28
N GLY A 281 5.55 -24.11 14.15
CA GLY A 281 6.35 -24.48 12.98
C GLY A 281 6.69 -25.97 12.85
N ASN A 282 6.39 -26.82 13.84
CA ASN A 282 6.82 -28.23 13.83
C ASN A 282 6.30 -29.04 12.62
N MET A 283 5.13 -28.68 12.09
CA MET A 283 4.56 -29.32 10.90
C MET A 283 5.23 -28.85 9.60
N PHE A 284 5.85 -27.67 9.62
CA PHE A 284 6.40 -26.99 8.46
C PHE A 284 7.92 -26.79 8.59
N SER A 285 8.62 -27.66 9.32
CA SER A 285 10.05 -27.54 9.62
C SER A 285 10.95 -27.55 8.39
N ASP A 286 10.46 -28.04 7.26
CA ASP A 286 11.18 -28.01 5.98
C ASP A 286 11.20 -26.60 5.37
N TYR A 287 10.21 -25.77 5.72
CA TYR A 287 10.00 -24.42 5.19
C TYR A 287 10.30 -23.32 6.20
N VAL A 288 10.22 -23.63 7.50
CA VAL A 288 10.34 -22.65 8.58
C VAL A 288 11.60 -22.91 9.39
N GLU A 289 12.25 -21.84 9.83
CA GLU A 289 13.36 -21.93 10.78
C GLU A 289 12.92 -22.58 12.10
N SER A 290 13.83 -23.36 12.69
CA SER A 290 13.59 -24.12 13.93
C SER A 290 13.91 -23.32 15.18
#